data_AF-A0A8J2LL66-F1
#
_entry.id   AF-A0A8J2LL66-F1
#
_cell.length_a   1.000
_cell.length_b   1.000
_cell.length_c   1.000
_cell.angle_alpha   90.00
_cell.angle_beta   90.00
_cell.angle_gamma   90.00
#
_symmetry.space_group_name_H-M   'P 1'
#
loop_
_entity.id
_entity.type
_entity.pdbx_description
1 polymer ?
#
loop_
_entity_poly.entity_id
_entity_poly.type
_entity_poly.pdbx_seq_one_letter_code
_entity_poly.pdbx_strand_id
1 'polypeptide(L)'
;MAPIDPEAFDGMLMAMAQQHEGGVQDLLDTIFSFLARKTDFYTGASTGAAKKMILEKFEKYGADAIRAEEKKKKELEDANRKQKERAERERLKLAEEAKQATGTAAGDAPSSITELTDEEAEKLQKELEAKEQAKHSGKDESEQPSTSKSEEKEDDEDENDKGKMKPNAGNGGDLPNYRWTQTLSEVEVQN
;
A
#
# COMPACT_ATOMS: atom_id res chain seq x y z
N MET A 1 21.60 42.21 -16.05
CA MET A 1 21.53 41.40 -14.82
C MET A 1 21.11 40.00 -15.24
N ALA A 2 21.90 38.96 -14.94
CA ALA A 2 21.48 37.59 -15.22
C ALA A 2 20.20 37.27 -14.42
N PRO A 3 19.26 36.46 -14.97
CA PRO A 3 18.10 36.04 -14.22
C PRO A 3 18.53 35.25 -12.99
N ILE A 4 17.95 35.57 -11.84
CA ILE A 4 18.15 34.80 -10.62
C ILE A 4 17.48 33.44 -10.84
N ASP A 5 18.20 32.37 -10.49
CA ASP A 5 17.68 31.01 -10.51
C ASP A 5 16.44 30.91 -9.60
N PRO A 6 15.28 30.44 -10.08
CA PRO A 6 14.07 30.32 -9.28
C PRO A 6 14.26 29.50 -8.00
N GLU A 7 15.17 28.52 -7.99
CA GLU A 7 15.38 27.61 -6.85
C GLU A 7 16.42 28.13 -5.85
N ALA A 8 17.08 29.27 -6.14
CA ALA A 8 18.20 29.78 -5.33
C ALA A 8 17.83 30.06 -3.86
N PHE A 9 16.56 30.37 -3.59
CA PHE A 9 16.07 30.71 -2.26
C PHE A 9 15.22 29.60 -1.62
N ASP A 10 15.02 28.47 -2.30
CA ASP A 10 14.13 27.40 -1.82
C ASP A 10 14.58 26.85 -0.47
N GLY A 11 15.89 26.64 -0.27
CA GLY A 11 16.42 26.17 1.01
C GLY A 11 16.09 27.13 2.17
N MET A 12 16.17 28.44 1.94
CA MET A 12 15.86 29.46 2.95
C MET A 12 14.35 29.53 3.21
N LEU A 13 13.54 29.48 2.15
CA LEU A 13 12.08 29.50 2.25
C LEU A 13 11.54 28.23 2.92
N MET A 14 12.13 27.07 2.64
CA MET A 14 11.78 25.80 3.25
C MET A 14 12.15 25.76 4.73
N ALA A 15 13.34 26.25 5.09
CA ALA A 15 13.74 26.38 6.49
C ALA A 15 12.80 27.31 7.26
N MET A 16 12.39 28.42 6.66
CA MET A 16 11.39 29.32 7.23
C MET A 16 10.04 28.61 7.39
N ALA A 17 9.55 27.90 6.37
CA ALA A 17 8.28 27.18 6.43
C ALA A 17 8.24 26.10 7.52
N GLN A 18 9.33 25.35 7.69
CA GLN A 18 9.43 24.29 8.71
C GLN A 18 9.39 24.81 10.15
N GLN A 19 9.80 26.07 10.38
CA GLN A 19 9.78 26.70 11.70
C GLN A 19 8.39 27.23 12.11
N HIS A 20 7.44 27.32 11.17
CA HIS A 20 6.09 27.81 11.45
C HIS A 20 5.17 26.64 11.80
N GLU A 21 4.81 26.50 13.09
CA GLU A 21 3.94 25.42 13.58
C GLU A 21 2.50 25.54 13.05
N GLY A 22 1.99 26.76 12.80
CA GLY A 22 0.69 27.00 12.15
C GLY A 22 0.72 26.86 10.62
N GLY A 23 1.83 26.36 10.07
CA GLY A 23 1.99 26.06 8.65
C GLY A 23 1.99 27.31 7.76
N VAL A 24 1.33 27.21 6.60
CA VAL A 24 1.42 28.24 5.55
C VAL A 24 0.76 29.57 5.94
N GLN A 25 -0.24 29.57 6.82
CA GLN A 25 -0.93 30.80 7.23
C GLN A 25 0.03 31.69 8.04
N ASP A 26 0.68 31.13 9.06
CA ASP A 26 1.67 31.85 9.87
C ASP A 26 2.87 32.31 9.03
N LEU A 27 3.30 31.50 8.06
CA LEU A 27 4.36 31.87 7.11
C LEU A 27 3.98 33.13 6.32
N LEU A 28 2.75 33.18 5.82
CA LEU A 28 2.24 34.34 5.08
C LEU A 28 2.12 35.57 5.98
N ASP A 29 1.66 35.42 7.21
CA ASP A 29 1.60 36.51 8.19
C ASP A 29 3.01 37.08 8.48
N THR A 30 4.01 36.21 8.62
CA THR A 30 5.40 36.63 8.78
C THR A 30 5.89 37.44 7.58
N ILE A 31 5.60 36.99 6.36
CA ILE A 31 5.99 37.70 5.13
C ILE A 31 5.28 39.06 5.03
N PHE A 32 3.97 39.12 5.23
CA PHE A 32 3.22 40.38 5.15
C PHE A 32 3.59 41.35 6.27
N SER A 33 3.85 40.85 7.48
CA SER A 33 4.41 41.64 8.58
C SER A 33 5.79 42.20 8.26
N PHE A 34 6.66 41.42 7.61
CA PHE A 34 7.96 41.90 7.16
C PHE A 34 7.80 43.02 6.12
N LEU A 35 6.96 42.82 5.11
CA LEU A 35 6.68 43.84 4.08
C LEU A 35 6.11 45.13 4.71
N ALA A 36 5.25 45.02 5.72
CA ALA A 36 4.71 46.21 6.40
C ALA A 36 5.76 47.00 7.19
N ARG A 37 6.77 46.32 7.76
CA ARG A 37 7.74 46.95 8.69
C ARG A 37 9.06 47.34 8.04
N LYS A 38 9.48 46.64 6.99
CA LYS A 38 10.82 46.72 6.41
C LYS A 38 10.84 47.17 4.95
N THR A 39 9.69 47.30 4.33
CA THR A 39 9.59 47.80 2.96
C THR A 39 8.53 48.90 2.88
N ASP A 40 8.52 49.63 1.76
CA ASP A 40 7.49 50.61 1.42
C ASP A 40 6.32 49.96 0.67
N PHE A 41 6.15 48.63 0.75
CA PHE A 41 5.20 47.89 -0.09
C PHE A 41 3.75 48.42 0.01
N TYR A 42 3.31 48.82 1.21
CA TYR A 42 1.96 49.33 1.43
C TYR A 42 1.82 50.85 1.29
N THR A 43 2.93 51.60 1.31
CA THR A 43 2.93 53.08 1.38
C THR A 43 3.58 53.76 0.17
N GLY A 44 4.40 53.05 -0.59
CA GLY A 44 5.21 53.57 -1.69
C GLY A 44 4.47 53.66 -3.03
N ALA A 45 3.31 53.04 -3.16
CA ALA A 45 2.49 53.04 -4.37
C ALA A 45 1.07 53.56 -4.12
N SER A 46 0.32 53.79 -5.20
CA SER A 46 -1.08 54.23 -5.11
C SER A 46 -1.94 53.22 -4.34
N THR A 47 -2.98 53.73 -3.68
CA THR A 47 -3.92 52.92 -2.90
C THR A 47 -4.44 51.75 -3.74
N GLY A 48 -4.16 50.52 -3.30
CA GLY A 48 -4.58 49.29 -3.97
C GLY A 48 -3.58 48.66 -4.94
N ALA A 49 -2.47 49.33 -5.28
CA ALA A 49 -1.44 48.78 -6.15
C ALA A 49 -0.78 47.52 -5.55
N ALA A 50 -0.48 47.54 -4.25
CA ALA A 50 0.05 46.41 -3.50
C ALA A 50 -0.85 45.16 -3.60
N LYS A 51 -2.16 45.34 -3.41
CA LYS A 51 -3.16 44.27 -3.50
C LYS A 51 -3.23 43.70 -4.92
N LYS A 52 -3.27 44.56 -5.93
CA LYS A 52 -3.28 44.15 -7.34
C LYS A 52 -2.05 43.32 -7.70
N MET A 53 -0.88 43.73 -7.21
CA MET A 53 0.38 43.03 -7.45
C MET A 53 0.38 41.61 -6.86
N ILE A 54 -0.11 41.44 -5.62
CA ILE A 54 -0.22 40.11 -5.00
C ILE A 54 -1.17 39.23 -5.80
N LEU A 55 -2.34 39.74 -6.16
CA LEU A 55 -3.34 38.99 -6.92
C LEU A 55 -2.80 38.52 -8.27
N GLU A 56 -2.10 39.39 -9.01
CA GLU A 56 -1.50 39.04 -10.30
C GLU A 56 -0.46 37.91 -10.16
N LYS A 57 0.39 37.96 -9.13
CA LYS A 57 1.36 36.88 -8.87
C LYS A 57 0.67 35.59 -8.43
N PHE A 58 -0.32 35.70 -7.55
CA PHE A 58 -1.11 34.55 -7.09
C PHE A 58 -1.77 33.82 -8.26
N GLU A 59 -2.44 34.54 -9.16
CA GLU A 59 -3.09 33.96 -10.34
C GLU A 59 -2.08 33.29 -11.27
N LYS A 60 -0.94 33.94 -11.54
CA LYS A 60 0.11 33.38 -12.40
C LYS A 60 0.63 32.04 -11.87
N TYR A 61 1.11 32.02 -10.63
CA TYR A 61 1.71 30.80 -10.06
C TYR A 61 0.66 29.74 -9.73
N GLY A 62 -0.58 30.13 -9.41
CA GLY A 62 -1.70 29.20 -9.25
C GLY A 62 -2.03 28.47 -10.55
N ALA A 63 -2.08 29.19 -11.69
CA ALA A 63 -2.32 28.56 -12.99
C ALA A 63 -1.18 27.62 -13.41
N ASP A 64 0.08 27.98 -13.12
CA ASP A 64 1.24 27.14 -13.40
C ASP A 64 1.24 25.87 -12.53
N ALA A 65 0.89 25.98 -11.24
CA ALA A 65 0.81 24.85 -10.32
C ALA A 65 -0.26 23.84 -10.73
N ILE A 66 -1.48 24.30 -11.06
CA ILE A 66 -2.58 23.45 -11.52
C ILE A 66 -2.17 22.70 -12.80
N ARG A 67 -1.58 23.42 -13.77
CA ARG A 67 -1.12 22.81 -15.02
C ARG A 67 -0.02 21.76 -14.79
N ALA A 68 0.90 22.02 -13.87
CA ALA A 68 1.95 21.07 -13.52
C ALA A 68 1.37 19.80 -12.86
N GLU A 69 0.39 19.95 -11.98
CA GLU A 69 -0.30 18.83 -11.34
C GLU A 69 -1.09 18.00 -12.36
N GLU A 70 -1.86 18.64 -13.24
CA GLU A 70 -2.60 17.98 -14.32
C GLU A 70 -1.68 17.19 -15.24
N LYS A 71 -0.53 17.79 -15.61
CA LYS A 71 0.48 17.13 -16.44
C LYS A 71 1.05 15.90 -15.74
N LYS A 72 1.44 16.03 -14.47
CA LYS A 72 1.97 14.93 -13.66
C LYS A 72 0.96 13.79 -13.50
N LYS A 73 -0.32 14.12 -13.29
CA LYS A 73 -1.41 13.14 -13.21
C LYS A 73 -1.58 12.39 -14.54
N LYS A 74 -1.61 13.10 -15.66
CA LYS A 74 -1.72 12.49 -16.99
C LYS A 74 -0.53 11.58 -17.30
N GLU A 75 0.69 12.01 -16.98
CA GLU A 75 1.90 11.20 -17.15
C GLU A 75 1.85 9.92 -16.32
N LEU A 76 1.34 10.00 -15.08
CA LEU A 76 1.15 8.84 -14.21
C LEU A 76 0.09 7.88 -14.77
N GLU A 77 -1.03 8.40 -15.27
CA GLU A 77 -2.09 7.59 -15.90
C GLU A 77 -1.61 6.90 -17.18
N ASP A 78 -0.88 7.62 -18.05
CA ASP A 78 -0.30 7.05 -19.27
C ASP A 78 0.77 5.99 -18.95
N ALA A 79 1.60 6.22 -17.92
CA ALA A 79 2.58 5.24 -17.45
C ALA A 79 1.89 3.99 -16.89
N ASN A 80 0.83 4.15 -16.10
CA ASN A 80 0.05 3.04 -15.56
C ASN A 80 -0.63 2.23 -16.67
N ARG A 81 -1.26 2.89 -17.65
CA ARG A 81 -1.87 2.22 -18.81
C ARG A 81 -0.84 1.40 -19.58
N LYS A 82 0.34 1.98 -19.84
CA LYS A 82 1.43 1.30 -20.55
C LYS A 82 1.99 0.11 -19.76
N GLN A 83 2.07 0.21 -18.44
CA GLN A 83 2.47 -0.92 -17.59
C GLN A 83 1.44 -2.05 -17.61
N LYS A 84 0.15 -1.73 -17.52
CA LYS A 84 -0.95 -2.71 -17.61
C LYS A 84 -0.95 -3.46 -18.95
N GLU A 85 -0.83 -2.73 -20.06
CA GLU A 85 -0.79 -3.34 -21.41
C GLU A 85 0.43 -4.28 -21.58
N ARG A 86 1.59 -3.90 -21.03
CA ARG A 86 2.78 -4.75 -21.04
C ARG A 86 2.59 -6.02 -20.22
N ALA A 87 2.05 -5.90 -19.00
CA ALA A 87 1.79 -7.03 -18.13
C ALA A 87 0.77 -8.00 -18.75
N GLU A 88 -0.29 -7.50 -19.38
CA GLU A 88 -1.28 -8.33 -20.08
C GLU A 88 -0.65 -9.06 -21.27
N ARG A 89 0.16 -8.36 -22.08
CA ARG A 89 0.86 -8.98 -23.21
C ARG A 89 1.85 -10.05 -22.77
N GLU A 90 2.57 -9.84 -21.67
CA GLU A 90 3.47 -10.83 -21.09
C GLU A 90 2.70 -12.04 -20.55
N ARG A 91 1.58 -11.82 -19.86
CA ARG A 91 0.70 -12.90 -19.39
C ARG A 91 0.14 -13.75 -20.52
N LEU A 92 -0.31 -13.11 -21.61
CA LEU A 92 -0.80 -13.80 -22.81
C LEU A 92 0.29 -14.67 -23.46
N LYS A 93 1.52 -14.14 -23.59
CA LYS A 93 2.65 -14.90 -24.13
C LYS A 93 3.01 -16.10 -23.26
N LEU A 94 3.09 -15.91 -21.94
CA LEU A 94 3.41 -17.00 -21.01
C LEU A 94 2.34 -18.11 -21.06
N ALA A 95 1.06 -17.73 -21.17
CA ALA A 95 -0.03 -18.69 -21.32
C ALA A 95 0.02 -19.45 -22.65
N GLU A 96 0.43 -18.80 -23.75
CA GLU A 96 0.62 -19.45 -25.05
C GLU A 96 1.80 -20.44 -25.03
N GLU A 97 2.94 -20.03 -24.46
CA GLU A 97 4.12 -20.89 -24.29
C GLU A 97 3.82 -22.09 -23.40
N ALA A 98 3.08 -21.90 -22.31
CA ALA A 98 2.64 -23.00 -21.43
C ALA A 98 1.74 -24.00 -22.18
N LYS A 99 0.79 -23.53 -23.00
CA LYS A 99 -0.07 -24.40 -23.82
C LYS A 99 0.73 -25.18 -24.87
N GLN A 100 1.74 -24.56 -25.49
CA GLN A 100 2.61 -25.24 -26.45
C GLN A 100 3.50 -26.30 -25.77
N ALA A 101 4.00 -26.04 -24.57
CA ALA A 101 4.81 -27.00 -23.80
C ALA A 101 4.01 -28.22 -23.32
N THR A 102 2.72 -28.07 -22.99
CA THR A 102 1.84 -29.20 -22.63
C THR A 102 1.43 -30.07 -23.83
N GLY A 103 1.67 -29.64 -25.07
CA GLY A 103 1.31 -30.37 -26.29
C GLY A 103 2.28 -31.48 -26.70
N THR A 104 3.44 -31.63 -26.04
CA THR A 104 4.50 -32.57 -26.44
C THR A 104 4.89 -33.61 -25.37
N ALA A 105 4.19 -33.69 -24.25
CA ALA A 105 4.47 -34.67 -23.19
C ALA A 105 3.32 -35.67 -23.00
N ALA A 106 3.16 -36.56 -23.98
CA ALA A 106 2.57 -37.87 -23.73
C ALA A 106 3.67 -38.77 -23.14
N GLY A 107 3.75 -38.85 -21.80
CA GLY A 107 4.57 -39.85 -21.13
C GLY A 107 5.20 -39.39 -19.82
N ASP A 108 4.72 -39.99 -18.74
CA ASP A 108 5.34 -40.12 -17.41
C ASP A 108 5.17 -38.96 -16.40
N ALA A 109 4.36 -39.23 -15.38
CA ALA A 109 4.11 -38.37 -14.22
C ALA A 109 5.13 -38.65 -13.11
N PRO A 110 5.60 -37.61 -12.42
CA PRO A 110 5.23 -37.50 -11.00
C PRO A 110 4.83 -36.08 -10.58
N SER A 111 3.67 -35.98 -9.92
CA SER A 111 3.19 -34.86 -9.06
C SER A 111 3.63 -33.44 -9.45
N SER A 112 2.92 -32.87 -10.43
CA SER A 112 3.00 -31.45 -10.81
C SER A 112 1.99 -30.63 -10.00
N ILE A 113 2.47 -29.58 -9.31
CA ILE A 113 1.60 -28.54 -8.74
C ILE A 113 1.16 -27.63 -9.88
N THR A 114 -0.05 -27.84 -10.37
CA THR A 114 -0.74 -26.97 -11.33
C THR A 114 -1.54 -25.91 -10.58
N GLU A 115 -1.29 -24.63 -10.88
CA GLU A 115 -2.08 -23.52 -10.36
C GLU A 115 -3.50 -23.58 -10.95
N LEU A 116 -4.49 -23.93 -10.13
CA LEU A 116 -5.89 -23.80 -10.48
C LEU A 116 -6.22 -22.31 -10.64
N THR A 117 -6.94 -21.96 -11.71
CA THR A 117 -7.56 -20.64 -11.86
C THR A 117 -8.55 -20.36 -10.72
N ASP A 118 -8.64 -19.12 -10.25
CA ASP A 118 -9.44 -18.68 -9.09
C ASP A 118 -10.90 -19.21 -9.10
N GLU A 119 -11.50 -19.36 -10.30
CA GLU A 119 -12.86 -19.88 -10.47
C GLU A 119 -13.01 -21.38 -10.16
N GLU A 120 -11.98 -22.19 -10.40
CA GLU A 120 -12.01 -23.63 -10.08
C GLU A 120 -11.69 -23.88 -8.60
N ALA A 121 -10.90 -23.00 -7.97
CA ALA A 121 -10.61 -23.04 -6.54
C ALA A 121 -11.88 -22.82 -5.70
N GLU A 122 -12.70 -21.81 -6.04
CA GLU A 122 -13.98 -21.57 -5.34
C GLU A 122 -14.94 -22.76 -5.42
N LYS A 123 -14.97 -23.44 -6.58
CA LYS A 123 -15.87 -24.59 -6.79
C LYS A 123 -15.46 -25.79 -5.94
N LEU A 124 -14.15 -26.05 -5.85
CA LEU A 124 -13.60 -27.11 -5.02
C LEU A 124 -13.79 -26.81 -3.52
N GLN A 125 -13.66 -25.54 -3.13
CA GLN A 125 -13.87 -25.09 -1.74
C GLN A 125 -15.34 -25.23 -1.31
N LYS A 126 -16.28 -24.89 -2.18
CA LYS A 126 -17.73 -25.13 -1.94
C LYS A 126 -18.07 -26.62 -1.84
N GLU A 127 -17.40 -27.47 -2.62
CA GLU A 127 -17.64 -28.93 -2.56
C GLU A 127 -17.06 -29.55 -1.27
N LEU A 128 -15.93 -29.03 -0.78
CA LEU A 128 -15.33 -29.44 0.49
C LEU A 128 -16.16 -29.00 1.70
N GLU A 129 -16.64 -27.74 1.72
CA GLU A 129 -17.51 -27.22 2.79
C GLU A 129 -18.86 -27.95 2.86
N ALA A 130 -19.45 -28.29 1.72
CA ALA A 130 -20.68 -29.08 1.68
C ALA A 130 -20.49 -30.50 2.23
N LYS A 131 -19.29 -31.07 2.06
CA LYS A 131 -18.93 -32.40 2.59
C LYS A 131 -18.60 -32.36 4.09
N GLU A 132 -18.06 -31.25 4.59
CA GLU A 132 -17.81 -31.04 6.01
C GLU A 132 -19.11 -30.84 6.81
N GLN A 133 -20.08 -30.11 6.27
CA GLN A 133 -21.37 -29.89 6.94
C GLN A 133 -22.20 -31.17 7.12
N ALA A 134 -21.98 -32.20 6.31
CA ALA A 134 -22.62 -33.51 6.47
C ALA A 134 -22.02 -34.36 7.62
N LYS A 135 -20.84 -34.01 8.15
CA LYS A 135 -20.14 -34.76 9.21
C LYS A 135 -20.34 -34.21 10.63
N HIS A 136 -20.89 -33.01 10.80
CA HIS A 136 -21.00 -32.32 12.09
C HIS A 136 -22.40 -32.40 12.74
N SER A 137 -23.05 -33.57 12.69
CA SER A 137 -24.24 -33.87 13.50
C SER A 137 -24.02 -35.13 14.33
N GLY A 138 -23.37 -34.96 15.48
CA GLY A 138 -23.34 -35.98 16.52
C GLY A 138 -22.12 -35.89 17.43
N LYS A 139 -22.22 -35.16 18.54
CA LYS A 139 -22.39 -35.73 19.88
C LYS A 139 -21.88 -34.76 20.96
N ASP A 140 -22.77 -34.48 21.89
CA ASP A 140 -22.68 -33.53 23.00
C ASP A 140 -22.23 -34.23 24.31
N GLU A 141 -21.76 -33.38 25.24
CA GLU A 141 -21.74 -33.45 26.72
C GLU A 141 -20.69 -34.22 27.56
N SER A 142 -20.00 -33.41 28.40
CA SER A 142 -19.65 -33.59 29.85
C SER A 142 -18.59 -34.66 30.23
N GLU A 143 -17.73 -34.57 31.26
CA GLU A 143 -17.61 -33.77 32.50
C GLU A 143 -16.16 -33.93 33.09
N GLN A 144 -15.69 -32.97 33.90
CA GLN A 144 -14.43 -32.90 34.69
C GLN A 144 -14.42 -33.86 35.94
N PRO A 145 -13.39 -33.98 36.86
CA PRO A 145 -12.25 -33.09 37.19
C PRO A 145 -10.88 -33.72 37.66
N SER A 146 -9.89 -32.84 37.92
CA SER A 146 -8.90 -32.83 39.04
C SER A 146 -7.37 -33.10 38.82
N THR A 147 -6.61 -32.01 39.03
CA THR A 147 -5.38 -31.83 39.85
C THR A 147 -3.98 -32.33 39.44
N SER A 148 -3.03 -31.36 39.54
CA SER A 148 -1.59 -31.41 39.85
C SER A 148 -0.50 -31.60 38.76
N LYS A 149 -0.04 -30.45 38.25
CA LYS A 149 1.35 -29.91 38.27
C LYS A 149 2.52 -30.75 37.72
N SER A 150 2.99 -30.34 36.53
CA SER A 150 4.36 -29.86 36.21
C SER A 150 4.96 -30.51 34.97
N GLU A 151 5.13 -29.65 33.95
CA GLU A 151 6.17 -29.61 32.90
C GLU A 151 6.28 -30.77 31.89
N GLU A 152 6.54 -30.35 30.65
CA GLU A 152 6.57 -31.11 29.38
C GLU A 152 5.19 -31.52 28.81
N LYS A 153 4.67 -30.69 27.89
CA LYS A 153 3.61 -31.10 26.96
C LYS A 153 4.20 -31.29 25.57
N GLU A 154 4.71 -32.50 25.33
CA GLU A 154 4.50 -33.17 24.05
C GLU A 154 3.01 -33.53 23.92
N ASP A 155 2.50 -33.28 22.71
CA ASP A 155 1.49 -34.05 22.00
C ASP A 155 0.06 -34.17 22.58
N ASP A 156 -0.79 -33.21 22.21
CA ASP A 156 -2.20 -33.48 21.89
C ASP A 156 -2.33 -33.25 20.37
N GLU A 157 -1.90 -34.23 19.57
CA GLU A 157 -2.28 -34.32 18.16
C GLU A 157 -3.79 -34.62 18.10
N ASP A 158 -4.60 -33.55 18.04
CA ASP A 158 -5.95 -33.64 17.51
C ASP A 158 -5.89 -34.41 16.19
N GLU A 159 -6.78 -35.39 16.00
CA GLU A 159 -6.85 -36.20 14.76
C GLU A 159 -7.05 -35.32 13.50
N ASN A 160 -7.40 -34.05 13.71
CA ASN A 160 -7.59 -33.00 12.70
C ASN A 160 -6.31 -32.16 12.38
N ASP A 161 -5.23 -32.32 13.15
CA ASP A 161 -3.97 -31.59 12.97
C ASP A 161 -2.81 -32.45 12.43
N LYS A 162 -3.06 -33.73 12.17
CA LYS A 162 -2.13 -34.59 11.41
C LYS A 162 -1.86 -33.99 10.02
N GLY A 163 -0.65 -33.44 9.87
CA GLY A 163 -0.14 -32.88 8.61
C GLY A 163 -0.12 -31.35 8.52
N LYS A 164 -0.56 -30.62 9.55
CA LYS A 164 -0.43 -29.15 9.59
C LYS A 164 0.89 -28.75 10.25
N MET A 165 1.58 -27.78 9.64
CA MET A 165 2.83 -27.26 10.18
C MET A 165 2.57 -26.27 11.31
N LYS A 166 3.26 -26.45 12.44
CA LYS A 166 3.19 -25.51 13.58
C LYS A 166 3.74 -24.14 13.18
N PRO A 167 3.02 -23.04 13.45
CA PRO A 167 3.50 -21.71 13.11
C PRO A 167 4.79 -21.39 13.87
N ASN A 168 5.68 -20.65 13.22
CA ASN A 168 6.91 -20.16 13.81
C ASN A 168 6.62 -18.95 14.74
N ALA A 169 7.63 -18.50 15.50
CA ALA A 169 7.49 -17.40 16.46
C ALA A 169 7.01 -16.06 15.86
N GLY A 170 7.08 -15.90 14.54
CA GLY A 170 6.57 -14.73 13.82
C GLY A 170 5.21 -14.98 13.16
N ASN A 171 4.42 -15.91 13.69
CA ASN A 171 3.11 -16.31 13.16
C ASN A 171 3.13 -16.68 11.66
N GLY A 172 4.23 -17.29 11.21
CA GLY A 172 4.41 -17.77 9.83
C GLY A 172 4.91 -19.20 9.80
N GLY A 173 5.66 -19.60 8.77
CA GLY A 173 6.13 -21.00 8.60
C GLY A 173 7.60 -21.11 8.21
N ASP A 174 8.21 -22.25 8.56
CA ASP A 174 9.62 -22.58 8.29
C ASP A 174 9.72 -23.76 7.31
N LEU A 175 10.09 -23.51 6.05
CA LEU A 175 10.34 -24.57 5.05
C LEU A 175 11.85 -24.73 4.80
N PRO A 176 12.30 -25.86 4.20
CA PRO A 176 13.73 -26.14 3.99
C PRO A 176 14.50 -25.04 3.24
N ASN A 177 13.83 -24.31 2.36
CA ASN A 177 14.45 -23.30 1.49
C ASN A 177 13.97 -21.86 1.76
N TYR A 178 12.96 -21.67 2.62
CA TYR A 178 12.44 -20.33 2.91
C TYR A 178 11.67 -20.30 4.22
N ARG A 179 11.69 -19.14 4.87
CA ARG A 179 10.95 -18.84 6.09
C ARG A 179 10.17 -17.56 5.87
N TRP A 180 8.94 -17.52 6.36
CA TRP A 180 8.11 -16.32 6.32
C TRP A 180 7.53 -16.02 7.70
N THR A 181 7.17 -14.76 7.93
CA THR A 181 6.58 -14.26 9.17
C THR A 181 5.48 -13.27 8.82
N GLN A 182 4.39 -13.26 9.57
CA GLN A 182 3.29 -12.33 9.40
C GLN A 182 3.37 -11.24 10.47
N THR A 183 3.34 -9.97 10.07
CA THR A 183 3.27 -8.84 11.01
C THR A 183 1.99 -8.04 10.76
N LEU A 184 1.30 -7.65 11.83
CA LEU A 184 0.15 -6.73 11.76
C LEU A 184 0.66 -5.29 11.90
N SER A 185 0.26 -4.41 10.98
CA SER A 185 0.72 -3.01 10.97
C SER A 185 -0.12 -2.08 11.86
N GLU A 186 -1.38 -2.44 12.13
CA GLU A 186 -2.30 -1.62 12.92
C GLU A 186 -3.30 -2.52 13.66
N VAL A 187 -3.66 -2.14 14.88
CA VAL A 187 -4.69 -2.78 15.70
C VAL A 187 -5.62 -1.69 16.18
N GLU A 188 -6.86 -1.67 15.68
CA GLU A 188 -7.91 -0.78 16.18
C GLU A 188 -8.78 -1.57 17.16
N VAL A 189 -8.81 -1.13 18.42
CA VAL A 189 -9.72 -1.66 19.44
C VAL A 189 -10.77 -0.59 19.71
N GLN A 190 -12.01 -0.85 19.30
CA GLN A 190 -13.15 -0.02 19.66
C GLN A 190 -13.82 -0.62 20.90
N ASN A 191 -13.91 0.19 21.96
CA ASN A 191 -14.61 -0.13 23.21
C ASN A 191 -16.09 0.27 23.13
#